data_AF-A0A368VH31-F1
#
_entry.id   AF-A0A368VH31-F1
#
_cell.length_a   1.000
_cell.length_b   1.000
_cell.length_c   1.000
_cell.angle_alpha   90.00
_cell.angle_beta   90.00
_cell.angle_gamma   90.00
#
_symmetry.space_group_name_H-M   'P 1'
#
loop_
_entity.id
_entity.type
_entity.pdbx_description
1 polymer ?
#
loop_
_entity_poly.entity_id
_entity_poly.type
_entity_poly.pdbx_seq_one_letter_code
_entity_poly.pdbx_strand_id
1 'polypeptide(L)' 'MLWMCERGCGAGGAKSYPAAADAARYAHAFDRRDSDDLGKRAPLLGLLPLRAWRALRRSQR' A
#
# COMPACT_ATOMS: atom_id res chain seq x y z
N MET A 1 18.15 -8.58 4.01
CA MET A 1 17.31 -7.37 3.90
C MET A 1 16.77 -7.00 5.27
N LEU A 2 16.69 -5.71 5.57
CA LEU A 2 16.11 -5.15 6.80
C LEU A 2 15.02 -4.17 6.39
N TRP A 3 13.90 -4.13 7.10
CA TRP A 3 12.84 -3.15 6.88
C TRP A 3 12.27 -2.69 8.21
N MET A 4 11.75 -1.45 8.22
CA MET A 4 11.11 -0.85 9.38
C MET A 4 9.90 -0.04 8.92
N CYS A 5 8.82 -0.09 9.69
CA CYS A 5 7.61 0.64 9.37
C CYS A 5 7.84 2.15 9.52
N GLU A 6 7.76 2.89 8.41
CA GLU A 6 7.92 4.35 8.38
C GLU A 6 6.87 5.08 9.22
N ARG A 7 5.71 4.46 9.48
CA ARG A 7 4.65 5.02 10.34
C ARG A 7 4.99 5.00 11.84
N GLY A 8 6.17 4.51 12.22
CA GLY A 8 6.67 4.55 13.60
C GLY A 8 5.94 3.61 14.57
N CYS A 9 5.20 2.61 14.07
CA CYS A 9 4.45 1.68 14.93
C CYS A 9 5.30 0.56 15.55
N GLY A 10 6.64 0.65 15.45
CA GLY A 10 7.58 -0.35 15.96
C GLY A 10 7.63 -1.67 15.19
N ALA A 11 6.82 -1.84 14.14
CA ALA A 11 6.89 -3.01 13.28
C ALA A 11 8.13 -2.94 12.38
N GLY A 12 8.87 -4.03 12.29
CA GLY A 12 10.04 -4.17 11.42
C GLY A 12 10.52 -5.62 11.41
N GLY A 13 11.54 -5.90 10.59
CA GLY A 13 12.09 -7.24 10.53
C GLY A 13 13.30 -7.37 9.61
N ALA A 14 13.98 -8.50 9.74
CA ALA A 14 15.09 -8.87 8.87
C ALA A 14 14.79 -10.21 8.19
N LYS A 15 15.21 -10.34 6.94
CA LYS A 15 15.15 -11.61 6.20
C LYS A 15 16.45 -11.81 5.42
N SER A 16 17.04 -12.98 5.59
CA SER A 16 18.24 -13.39 4.88
C SER A 16 17.88 -14.09 3.58
N TYR A 17 18.64 -13.81 2.54
CA TYR A 17 18.51 -14.45 1.23
C TYR A 17 19.86 -15.04 0.84
N PRO A 18 19.88 -16.17 0.10
CA PRO A 18 21.13 -16.76 -0.37
C PRO A 18 21.89 -15.86 -1.35
N ALA A 19 21.18 -15.04 -2.14
CA ALA A 19 21.77 -14.14 -3.11
C ALA A 19 21.40 -12.67 -2.85
N ALA A 20 22.35 -11.77 -3.09
CA ALA A 20 22.13 -10.33 -2.99
C ALA A 20 21.08 -9.83 -4.00
N ALA A 21 21.02 -10.45 -5.20
CA ALA A 21 20.03 -10.13 -6.22
C ALA A 21 18.59 -10.38 -5.75
N ASP A 22 18.36 -11.47 -4.99
CA ASP A 22 17.04 -11.76 -4.43
C ASP A 22 16.66 -10.74 -3.37
N ALA A 23 17.60 -10.40 -2.47
CA ALA A 23 17.37 -9.37 -1.46
C ALA A 23 16.97 -8.03 -2.10
N ALA A 24 17.64 -7.63 -3.19
CA ALA A 24 17.33 -6.40 -3.91
C ALA A 24 15.95 -6.45 -4.60
N ARG A 25 15.63 -7.57 -5.28
CA ARG A 25 14.34 -7.76 -5.95
C ARG A 25 13.16 -7.62 -5.00
N TYR A 26 13.25 -8.22 -3.81
CA TYR A 26 12.17 -8.16 -2.83
C TYR A 26 12.14 -6.83 -2.08
N ALA A 27 13.29 -6.21 -1.80
CA ALA A 27 13.32 -4.87 -1.20
C ALA A 27 12.57 -3.84 -2.06
N HIS A 28 12.79 -3.84 -3.38
CA HIS A 28 12.08 -2.96 -4.31
C HIS A 28 10.55 -3.16 -4.29
N ALA A 29 10.06 -4.35 -3.92
CA ALA A 29 8.62 -4.57 -3.79
C ALA A 29 8.04 -3.85 -2.55
N PHE A 30 8.81 -3.74 -1.47
CA PHE A 30 8.42 -3.04 -0.24
C PHE A 30 8.50 -1.51 -0.35
N ASP A 31 9.43 -0.99 -1.15
CA ASP A 31 9.57 0.46 -1.39
C ASP A 31 8.45 1.04 -2.28
N ARG A 32 7.57 0.18 -2.82
CA ARG A 32 6.42 0.65 -3.59
C ARG A 32 5.36 1.21 -2.65
N ARG A 33 5.13 2.51 -2.74
CA ARG A 33 4.02 3.16 -2.06
C ARG A 33 2.69 2.71 -2.69
N ASP A 34 2.03 1.73 -2.08
CA ASP A 34 0.73 1.22 -2.55
C ASP A 34 -0.32 2.34 -2.70
N SER A 35 -0.20 3.45 -1.97
CA SER A 35 -1.11 4.61 -2.10
C SER A 35 -1.10 5.24 -3.50
N ASP A 36 0.00 5.13 -4.25
CA ASP A 36 0.11 5.70 -5.59
C ASP A 36 -0.59 4.84 -6.65
N ASP A 37 -0.86 3.57 -6.36
CA ASP A 37 -1.61 2.64 -7.22
C ASP A 37 -3.03 2.34 -6.68
N LEU A 38 -3.30 2.68 -5.41
CA LEU A 38 -4.63 2.70 -4.77
C LEU A 38 -5.56 3.68 -5.50
N GLY A 39 -6.22 3.18 -6.53
CA GLY A 39 -7.19 3.92 -7.34
C GLY A 39 -6.90 3.92 -8.84
N LYS A 40 -5.65 3.65 -9.27
CA LYS A 40 -5.29 3.61 -10.70
C LYS A 40 -5.79 2.36 -11.41
N ARG A 41 -5.89 1.23 -10.70
CA ARG A 41 -6.46 -0.03 -11.21
C ARG A 41 -7.69 -0.51 -10.44
N ALA A 42 -8.29 0.33 -9.60
CA ALA A 42 -9.53 -0.03 -8.95
C ALA A 42 -10.64 -0.09 -10.02
N PRO A 43 -11.28 -1.25 -10.27
CA PRO A 43 -12.43 -1.29 -11.17
C PRO A 43 -13.45 -0.28 -10.65
N LEU A 44 -13.98 0.57 -11.56
CA LEU A 44 -14.90 1.66 -11.22
C LEU A 44 -16.11 1.18 -10.38
N LEU A 45 -16.41 -0.12 -10.42
CA LEU A 45 -17.46 -0.80 -9.67
C LEU A 45 -17.07 -1.17 -8.23
N GLY A 46 -15.79 -1.42 -7.94
CA GLY A 46 -15.35 -1.89 -6.61
C GLY A 46 -15.47 -0.85 -5.50
N LEU A 47 -15.68 0.42 -5.86
CA LEU A 47 -15.80 1.54 -4.91
C LEU A 47 -17.17 2.24 -4.98
N LEU A 48 -18.15 1.69 -5.71
CA LEU A 48 -19.50 2.25 -5.83
C LEU A 48 -20.17 2.50 -4.46
N PRO A 49 -20.13 1.57 -3.49
CA PRO A 49 -20.74 1.79 -2.17
C PRO A 49 -20.12 2.98 -1.43
N LEU A 50 -18.79 3.11 -1.47
CA LEU A 50 -18.07 4.20 -0.82
C LEU A 50 -18.33 5.55 -1.52
N ARG A 51 -18.44 5.55 -2.86
CA ARG A 51 -18.77 6.73 -3.66
C ARG A 51 -20.17 7.25 -3.38
N ALA A 52 -21.17 6.37 -3.29
CA ALA A 52 -22.54 6.73 -2.93
C ALA A 52 -22.61 7.32 -1.52
N TRP A 53 -21.95 6.70 -0.54
CA TRP A 53 -21.91 7.21 0.83
C TRP A 53 -21.25 8.59 0.95
N ARG A 54 -20.15 8.82 0.22
CA ARG A 54 -19.49 10.14 0.17
C ARG A 54 -20.37 11.21 -0.48
N ALA A 55 -21.12 10.87 -1.53
CA ALA A 55 -22.05 11.79 -2.20
C ALA A 55 -23.19 12.21 -1.25
N LEU A 56 -23.79 11.25 -0.53
CA LEU A 56 -24.82 11.53 0.47
C LEU A 56 -24.33 12.46 1.58
N ARG A 57 -23.10 12.25 2.09
CA ARG A 57 -22.52 13.14 3.11
C ARG A 57 -22.22 14.55 2.62
N ARG A 58 -21.91 14.74 1.34
CA ARG A 58 -21.65 16.06 0.76
C ARG A 58 -22.93 16.87 0.52
N SER A 59 -24.04 16.19 0.29
CA SER A 59 -25.35 16.86 0.10
C SER A 59 -26.02 17.25 1.42
N GLN A 60 -25.50 16.82 2.57
CA GLN A 60 -26.00 17.15 3.91
C GLN A 60 -25.24 18.31 4.58
N ARG A 61 -24.28 18.92 3.87
CA ARG A 61 -23.66 20.20 4.21
C ARG A 61 -24.14 21.24 3.22
#